data_AF-D8QCH0-F1
#
_entry.id   AF-D8QCH0-F1
#
_cell.length_a   1.000
_cell.length_b   1.000
_cell.length_c   1.000
_cell.angle_alpha   90.00
_cell.angle_beta   90.00
_cell.angle_gamma   90.00
#
_symmetry.space_group_name_H-M   'P 1'
#
loop_
_entity.id
_entity.type
_entity.pdbx_description
1 polymer ?
#
loop_
_entity_poly.entity_id
_entity_poly.type
_entity_poly.pdbx_seq_one_letter_code
_entity_poly.pdbx_strand_id
1 'polypeptide(L)'
;MRRTDEGVLVVHDHGHPHILMLQTANAFFKLPGDYLKSGEDEVDGLKRRLNECLAPPNASKCKKLFLVQMTEKYVLAVAKNMKLLAIPLFELYDNAAKYGPQLSAIPHLLSRYNFIHQ
;
A
#
# COMPACT_ATOMS: atom_id res chain seq x y z
N MET A 1 5.05 21.17 -6.98
CA MET A 1 3.88 20.27 -6.93
C MET A 1 4.23 19.11 -6.00
N ARG A 2 3.42 18.79 -4.98
CA ARG A 2 3.70 17.69 -4.04
C ARG A 2 3.26 16.35 -4.64
N ARG A 3 4.14 15.34 -4.65
CA ARG A 3 3.85 13.97 -5.13
C ARG A 3 3.82 13.00 -3.95
N THR A 4 2.91 12.03 -4.00
CA THR A 4 2.91 10.88 -3.09
C THR A 4 2.89 9.60 -3.86
N ASP A 5 3.71 8.68 -3.38
CA ASP A 5 3.75 7.34 -3.89
C ASP A 5 3.23 6.39 -2.81
N GLU A 6 2.29 5.56 -3.21
CA GLU A 6 1.71 4.51 -2.37
C GLU A 6 2.14 3.16 -2.96
N GLY A 7 2.77 2.34 -2.13
CA GLY A 7 3.20 0.98 -2.46
C GLY A 7 2.08 -0.02 -2.19
N VAL A 8 1.70 -0.77 -3.20
CA VAL A 8 0.85 -1.96 -3.08
C VAL A 8 1.79 -3.15 -2.89
N LEU A 9 1.94 -3.60 -1.65
CA LEU A 9 2.69 -4.83 -1.35
C LEU A 9 1.70 -5.98 -1.29
N VAL A 10 1.93 -6.96 -2.14
CA VAL A 10 1.10 -8.17 -2.23
C VAL A 10 1.82 -9.31 -1.55
N VAL A 11 1.12 -10.01 -0.68
CA VAL A 11 1.52 -11.28 -0.08
C VAL A 11 0.43 -12.32 -0.38
N HIS A 12 0.67 -13.58 -0.05
CA HIS A 12 -0.38 -14.58 -0.10
C HIS A 12 -0.45 -15.37 1.21
N ASP A 13 -1.65 -15.82 1.52
CA ASP A 13 -1.92 -16.76 2.58
C ASP A 13 -2.89 -17.81 2.03
N HIS A 14 -2.55 -19.09 2.18
CA HIS A 14 -3.34 -20.22 1.63
C HIS A 14 -3.71 -20.10 0.14
N GLY A 15 -2.84 -19.51 -0.69
CA GLY A 15 -3.09 -19.30 -2.12
C GLY A 15 -4.02 -18.13 -2.44
N HIS A 16 -4.41 -17.32 -1.45
CA HIS A 16 -5.19 -16.11 -1.64
C HIS A 16 -4.30 -14.86 -1.58
N PRO A 17 -4.37 -13.97 -2.58
CA PRO A 17 -3.62 -12.72 -2.56
C PRO A 17 -4.20 -11.76 -1.51
N HIS A 18 -3.30 -11.19 -0.72
CA HIS A 18 -3.58 -10.18 0.30
C HIS A 18 -2.73 -8.94 0.06
N ILE A 19 -3.27 -7.77 0.38
CA ILE A 19 -2.55 -6.50 0.35
C ILE A 19 -2.19 -6.09 1.77
N LEU A 20 -0.92 -5.73 1.97
CA LEU A 20 -0.48 -5.15 3.22
C LEU A 20 -0.96 -3.69 3.32
N MET A 21 -1.74 -3.40 4.35
CA MET A 21 -2.30 -2.08 4.63
C MET A 21 -2.08 -1.69 6.08
N LEU A 22 -2.02 -0.39 6.33
CA LEU A 22 -1.89 0.17 7.66
C LEU A 22 -3.24 0.68 8.14
N GLN A 23 -3.65 0.23 9.30
CA GLN A 23 -4.88 0.64 9.95
C GLN A 23 -4.56 1.63 11.09
N THR A 24 -5.25 2.77 11.08
CA THR A 24 -5.21 3.78 12.16
C THR A 24 -6.60 3.91 12.77
N ALA A 25 -6.67 3.96 14.11
CA ALA A 25 -7.91 4.16 14.87
C ALA A 25 -9.06 3.21 14.47
N ASN A 26 -8.73 1.98 14.05
CA ASN A 26 -9.65 0.93 13.57
C ASN A 26 -10.57 1.27 12.38
N ALA A 27 -10.59 2.51 11.89
CA ALA A 27 -11.50 2.95 10.83
C ALA A 27 -10.76 3.42 9.56
N PHE A 28 -9.47 3.80 9.67
CA PHE A 28 -8.73 4.38 8.56
C PHE A 28 -7.69 3.42 8.02
N PHE A 29 -7.82 3.06 6.75
CA PHE A 29 -6.87 2.22 6.04
C PHE A 29 -6.05 3.06 5.08
N LYS A 30 -4.75 2.80 5.02
CA LYS A 30 -3.84 3.42 4.06
C LYS A 30 -2.85 2.42 3.52
N LEU A 31 -2.45 2.60 2.27
CA LEU A 31 -1.31 1.90 1.72
C LEU A 31 -0.02 2.46 2.34
N PRO A 32 1.00 1.61 2.51
CA PRO A 32 2.32 2.05 2.91
C PRO A 32 2.98 2.90 1.82
N GLY A 33 3.71 3.93 2.23
CA GLY A 33 4.30 4.94 1.34
C GLY A 33 4.44 6.28 2.05
N ASP A 34 5.08 7.26 1.40
CA ASP A 34 5.23 8.61 1.97
C ASP A 34 5.46 9.67 0.88
N TYR A 35 5.66 10.92 1.28
CA TYR A 35 6.02 12.03 0.40
C TYR A 35 7.38 11.82 -0.27
N LEU A 36 7.37 11.93 -1.60
CA LEU A 36 8.59 12.16 -2.36
C LEU A 36 9.09 13.59 -2.17
N LYS A 37 10.41 13.74 -2.03
CA LYS A 37 11.04 15.07 -2.12
C LYS A 37 11.02 15.54 -3.57
N SER A 38 11.02 16.86 -3.77
CA SER A 38 11.07 17.43 -5.12
C SER A 38 12.38 17.05 -5.80
N GLY A 39 12.32 16.46 -7.00
CA GLY A 39 13.49 16.03 -7.78
C GLY A 39 14.00 14.63 -7.46
N GLU A 40 13.32 13.89 -6.60
CA GLU A 40 13.67 12.50 -6.26
C GLU A 40 13.07 11.51 -7.27
N ASP A 41 13.80 10.44 -7.60
CA ASP A 41 13.30 9.34 -8.41
C ASP A 41 12.16 8.61 -7.68
N GLU A 42 11.14 8.21 -8.42
CA GLU A 42 9.91 7.65 -7.86
C GLU A 42 10.14 6.24 -7.27
N VAL A 43 10.92 5.41 -7.96
CA VAL A 43 11.18 4.03 -7.53
C VAL A 43 12.12 4.02 -6.33
N ASP A 44 13.23 4.75 -6.42
CA ASP A 44 14.19 4.83 -5.33
C ASP A 44 13.64 5.60 -4.13
N GLY A 45 12.85 6.64 -4.39
CA GLY A 45 12.12 7.38 -3.38
C GLY A 45 11.11 6.50 -2.65
N LEU A 46 10.28 5.73 -3.37
CA LEU A 46 9.33 4.80 -2.75
C LEU A 46 10.05 3.71 -1.95
N LYS A 47 11.11 3.08 -2.48
CA LYS A 47 11.92 2.10 -1.74
C LYS A 47 12.47 2.69 -0.44
N ARG A 48 13.05 3.91 -0.51
CA ARG A 48 13.57 4.60 0.66
C ARG A 48 12.45 4.89 1.66
N ARG A 49 11.28 5.36 1.21
CA ARG A 49 10.15 5.69 2.09
C ARG A 49 9.46 4.46 2.70
N LEU A 50 9.41 3.34 1.99
CA LEU A 50 8.98 2.06 2.57
C LEU A 50 9.91 1.65 3.72
N ASN A 51 11.22 1.88 3.57
CA ASN A 51 12.20 1.63 4.62
C ASN A 51 12.14 2.66 5.78
N GLU A 52 11.78 3.92 5.51
CA GLU A 52 11.79 5.02 6.50
C GLU A 52 10.47 5.19 7.28
N CYS A 53 9.34 4.72 6.75
CA CYS A 53 8.02 4.66 7.40
C CYS A 53 7.34 5.98 7.85
N LEU A 54 6.04 5.83 8.17
CA LEU A 54 4.94 6.73 7.76
C LEU A 54 4.73 8.00 8.60
N ALA A 55 4.90 9.16 7.97
CA ALA A 55 4.50 10.47 8.49
C ALA A 55 3.08 10.91 8.02
N PRO A 56 2.43 11.88 8.70
CA PRO A 56 1.04 12.26 8.43
C PRO A 56 0.87 13.14 7.16
N PRO A 57 -0.27 13.07 6.45
CA PRO A 57 -0.47 13.83 5.23
C PRO A 57 -1.18 15.19 5.40
N ASN A 58 -0.54 16.26 4.90
CA ASN A 58 -1.13 17.55 4.55
C ASN A 58 -1.28 17.72 3.00
N ALA A 59 -2.54 17.94 2.60
CA ALA A 59 -3.22 18.37 1.35
C ALA A 59 -2.54 18.47 -0.04
N SER A 60 -3.41 18.21 -1.05
CA SER A 60 -3.34 18.34 -2.54
C SER A 60 -2.23 17.60 -3.28
N LYS A 61 -2.53 16.38 -3.78
CA LYS A 61 -1.53 15.51 -4.43
C LYS A 61 -2.09 14.64 -5.55
N CYS A 62 -1.32 14.53 -6.63
CA CYS A 62 -1.39 13.37 -7.52
C CYS A 62 -0.79 12.16 -6.79
N LYS A 63 -1.56 11.06 -6.73
CA LYS A 63 -1.14 9.79 -6.13
C LYS A 63 -0.81 8.80 -7.22
N LYS A 64 0.39 8.23 -7.18
CA LYS A 64 0.78 7.09 -8.02
C LYS A 64 0.81 5.82 -7.17
N LEU A 65 0.30 4.73 -7.75
CA LEU A 65 0.29 3.40 -7.16
C LEU A 65 1.38 2.57 -7.82
N PHE A 66 2.22 1.94 -7.01
CA PHE A 66 3.28 1.05 -7.48
C PHE A 66 3.06 -0.35 -6.93
N LEU A 67 3.12 -1.36 -7.80
CA LEU A 67 3.17 -2.75 -7.36
C LEU A 67 4.59 -3.04 -6.88
N VAL A 68 4.74 -3.40 -5.61
CA VAL A 68 6.06 -3.68 -5.01
C VAL A 68 6.19 -5.19 -4.83
N GLN A 69 7.11 -5.79 -5.58
CA GLN A 69 7.48 -7.19 -5.41
C GLN A 69 8.38 -7.32 -4.17
N MET A 70 7.94 -8.15 -3.23
CA MET A 70 8.66 -8.43 -1.99
C MET A 70 9.68 -9.56 -2.19
N THR A 71 10.79 -9.49 -1.46
CA THR A 71 11.69 -10.63 -1.25
C THR A 71 11.05 -11.64 -0.29
N GLU A 72 11.53 -12.90 -0.27
CA GLU A 72 11.00 -13.96 0.61
C GLU A 72 10.89 -13.56 2.09
N LYS A 73 11.81 -12.69 2.54
CA LYS A 73 11.78 -12.07 3.86
C LYS A 73 11.90 -10.56 3.69
N TYR A 74 11.05 -9.81 4.39
CA TYR A 74 11.08 -8.35 4.38
C TYR A 74 10.70 -7.82 5.76
N VAL A 75 11.42 -6.80 6.24
CA VAL A 75 11.18 -6.17 7.55
C VAL A 75 10.54 -4.82 7.33
N LEU A 76 9.34 -4.62 7.89
CA LEU A 76 8.64 -3.34 7.90
C LEU A 76 8.70 -2.75 9.31
N ALA A 77 9.09 -1.48 9.42
CA ALA A 77 8.79 -0.70 10.61
C ALA A 77 7.31 -0.33 10.62
N VAL A 78 6.65 -0.32 11.77
CA VAL A 78 5.25 0.12 11.90
C VAL A 78 5.15 1.05 13.10
N ALA A 79 4.55 2.23 12.91
CA ALA A 79 4.35 3.17 14.00
C ALA A 79 3.45 2.56 15.09
N LYS A 80 3.73 2.86 16.37
CA LYS A 80 3.03 2.26 17.53
C LYS A 80 1.51 2.44 17.53
N ASN A 81 1.01 3.51 16.90
CA ASN A 81 -0.42 3.82 16.79
C ASN A 81 -1.10 3.22 15.55
N MET A 82 -0.37 2.41 14.78
CA MET A 82 -0.87 1.76 13.56
C MET A 82 -0.74 0.25 13.68
N LYS A 83 -1.63 -0.46 12.99
CA LYS A 83 -1.55 -1.91 12.81
C LYS A 83 -1.27 -2.21 11.36
N LEU A 84 -0.35 -3.14 11.11
CA LEU A 84 -0.15 -3.70 9.77
C LEU A 84 -1.09 -4.89 9.61
N LEU A 85 -1.92 -4.88 8.58
CA LEU A 85 -2.89 -5.92 8.26
C LEU A 85 -2.66 -6.44 6.86
N ALA A 86 -2.86 -7.74 6.66
CA ALA A 86 -2.96 -8.36 5.34
C ALA A 86 -4.45 -8.49 5.00
N ILE A 87 -4.94 -7.67 4.08
CA ILE A 87 -6.35 -7.66 3.68
C ILE A 87 -6.51 -8.47 2.39
N PRO A 88 -7.34 -9.53 2.36
CA PRO A 88 -7.53 -10.32 1.15
C PRO A 88 -8.19 -9.49 0.05
N LEU A 89 -7.82 -9.74 -1.22
CA LEU A 89 -8.37 -8.97 -2.36
C LEU A 89 -9.90 -9.01 -2.43
N PHE A 90 -10.53 -10.13 -2.06
CA PHE A 90 -11.99 -10.24 -2.09
C PHE A 90 -12.69 -9.34 -1.07
N GLU A 91 -12.03 -8.97 0.04
CA GLU A 91 -12.63 -8.07 1.04
C GLU A 91 -12.63 -6.60 0.56
N LEU A 92 -11.65 -6.25 -0.28
CA LEU A 92 -11.55 -4.94 -0.89
C LEU A 92 -12.54 -4.76 -2.05
N TYR A 93 -12.85 -5.85 -2.75
CA TYR A 93 -13.69 -5.84 -3.95
C TYR A 93 -15.05 -5.21 -3.67
N ASP A 94 -15.37 -4.15 -4.41
CA ASP A 94 -16.63 -3.39 -4.32
C ASP A 94 -16.97 -2.85 -2.91
N ASN A 95 -15.98 -2.74 -2.03
CA ASN A 95 -16.18 -2.32 -0.64
C ASN A 95 -15.71 -0.87 -0.39
N ALA A 96 -16.18 0.05 -1.23
CA ALA A 96 -15.83 1.47 -1.14
C ALA A 96 -16.34 2.12 0.16
N ALA A 97 -17.39 1.59 0.77
CA ALA A 97 -17.94 2.10 2.03
C ALA A 97 -16.94 1.98 3.19
N LYS A 98 -16.18 0.87 3.26
CA LYS A 98 -15.18 0.64 4.31
C LYS A 98 -13.78 1.14 3.92
N TYR A 99 -13.38 0.92 2.68
CA TYR A 99 -12.00 1.15 2.24
C TYR A 99 -11.81 2.40 1.37
N GLY A 100 -12.89 3.05 0.97
CA GLY A 100 -12.86 4.14 0.00
C GLY A 100 -12.65 3.65 -1.44
N PRO A 101 -12.98 4.50 -2.42
CA PRO A 101 -13.04 4.12 -3.85
C PRO A 101 -11.66 3.74 -4.43
N GLN A 102 -10.57 4.33 -3.91
CA GLN A 102 -9.22 4.05 -4.40
C GLN A 102 -8.78 2.62 -4.04
N LEU A 103 -9.03 2.19 -2.79
CA LEU A 103 -8.60 0.88 -2.31
C LEU A 103 -9.52 -0.23 -2.85
N SER A 104 -10.83 0.03 -2.96
CA SER A 104 -11.77 -0.94 -3.53
C SER A 104 -11.58 -1.20 -5.02
N ALA A 105 -10.87 -0.30 -5.72
CA ALA A 105 -10.48 -0.49 -7.12
C ALA A 105 -9.25 -1.39 -7.30
N ILE A 106 -8.45 -1.65 -6.25
CA ILE A 106 -7.19 -2.39 -6.38
C ILE A 106 -7.38 -3.81 -6.94
N PRO A 107 -8.39 -4.60 -6.51
CA PRO A 107 -8.63 -5.91 -7.12
C PRO A 107 -8.80 -5.85 -8.64
N HIS A 108 -9.48 -4.83 -9.16
CA HIS A 108 -9.62 -4.62 -10.61
C HIS A 108 -8.27 -4.29 -11.27
N LEU A 109 -7.46 -3.44 -10.66
CA LEU A 109 -6.12 -3.08 -11.18
C LEU A 109 -5.15 -4.26 -11.17
N LEU A 110 -5.26 -5.14 -10.17
CA LEU A 110 -4.41 -6.31 -10.02
C LEU A 110 -4.85 -7.51 -10.87
N SER A 111 -6.10 -7.51 -11.36
CA SER A 111 -6.67 -8.61 -12.17
C SER A 111 -5.87 -8.95 -13.43
N ARG A 112 -5.07 -8.01 -13.94
CA ARG A 112 -4.21 -8.21 -15.13
C ARG A 112 -2.90 -8.93 -14.85
N TYR A 113 -2.56 -9.16 -13.57
CA TYR A 113 -1.32 -9.82 -13.18
C TYR A 113 -1.59 -11.29 -12.83
N ASN A 114 -0.65 -12.16 -13.19
CA ASN A 114 -0.66 -13.54 -12.77
C ASN A 114 0.17 -13.70 -11.48
N PHE A 115 -0.48 -14.02 -10.37
CA PHE A 115 0.22 -14.23 -9.10
C PHE A 115 0.81 -15.64 -9.05
N ILE A 116 2.13 -15.73 -8.90
CA ILE A 116 2.84 -16.98 -8.66
C ILE A 116 3.04 -17.10 -7.16
N HIS A 117 2.44 -18.12 -6.57
CA HIS A 117 2.57 -18.43 -5.14
C HIS A 117 3.72 -19.42 -4.95
N GLN A 118 4.69 -19.08 -4.10
CA GLN A 118 5.82 -19.94 -3.74
C GLN A 118 5.51 -20.74 -2.47
#